data_AF-A0A3N1H4M8-F1
#
_entry.id   AF-A0A3N1H4M8-F1
#
_cell.length_a   1.000
_cell.length_b   1.000
_cell.length_c   1.000
_cell.angle_alpha   90.00
_cell.angle_beta   90.00
_cell.angle_gamma   90.00
#
_symmetry.space_group_name_H-M   'P 1'
#
loop_
_entity.id
_entity.type
_entity.pdbx_description
1 polymer ?
#
loop_
_entity_poly.entity_id
_entity_poly.type
_entity_poly.pdbx_seq_one_letter_code
_entity_poly.pdbx_strand_id
1 'polypeptide(L)'
;MGETFDFGFEEGDEEDRRPRGKREPAPDVADGLRGRDSGGVVTVTVDDSADVLAVALAARWKQAVDPRSLGSAVTAAVNAATMQALAKQVERPVADEPPVSPVPRHDGSRITPAEATRLMDAVTADLERFKRQVAEVVDRSVTAGSRGGHVRGTAQRGQVLDIAVDPTWAHTARTSELEQELLEVLRALRARSAPADLAQGPHSPAIAELMALVSDPNTLLRRVGLLP
;
A
#
# COMPACT_ATOMS: atom_id res chain seq x y z
N MET A 1 -52.69 -43.60 -49.52
CA MET A 1 -53.28 -42.28 -49.21
C MET A 1 -53.65 -42.32 -47.75
N GLY A 2 -53.04 -41.63 -46.81
CA GLY A 2 -52.10 -40.51 -46.80
C GLY A 2 -52.28 -39.91 -45.41
N GLU A 3 -51.27 -40.11 -44.57
CA GLU A 3 -51.24 -39.80 -43.13
C GLU A 3 -51.30 -38.30 -42.84
N THR A 4 -51.81 -37.94 -41.67
CA THR A 4 -51.16 -37.17 -40.58
C THR A 4 -52.17 -36.29 -39.85
N PHE A 5 -52.36 -36.60 -38.56
CA PHE A 5 -52.93 -35.69 -37.57
C PHE A 5 -51.77 -34.93 -36.94
N ASP A 6 -51.73 -33.62 -37.15
CA ASP A 6 -50.74 -32.72 -36.58
C ASP A 6 -51.24 -32.25 -35.20
N PHE A 7 -50.59 -32.73 -34.14
CA PHE A 7 -50.72 -32.20 -32.78
C PHE A 7 -49.43 -31.43 -32.46
N GLY A 8 -49.42 -30.14 -32.80
CA GLY A 8 -48.39 -29.20 -32.36
C GLY A 8 -48.67 -28.76 -30.92
N PHE A 9 -47.97 -29.35 -29.96
CA PHE A 9 -47.79 -28.80 -28.62
C PHE A 9 -46.65 -27.77 -28.68
N GLU A 10 -47.00 -26.48 -28.76
CA GLU A 10 -46.05 -25.38 -28.56
C GLU A 10 -46.04 -25.03 -27.06
N GLU A 11 -45.16 -25.73 -26.34
CA GLU A 11 -44.77 -25.43 -24.96
C GLU A 11 -43.69 -24.34 -25.02
N GLY A 12 -44.00 -23.16 -24.48
CA GLY A 12 -43.14 -21.98 -24.60
C GLY A 12 -43.43 -20.97 -23.51
N ASP A 13 -42.91 -21.28 -22.32
CA ASP A 13 -42.79 -20.44 -21.13
C ASP A 13 -42.56 -18.94 -21.45
N GLU A 14 -43.59 -18.11 -21.26
CA GLU A 14 -43.54 -16.65 -21.41
C GLU A 14 -43.24 -15.90 -20.10
N GLU A 15 -42.80 -16.59 -19.05
CA GLU A 15 -42.46 -15.99 -17.75
C GLU A 15 -41.00 -16.26 -17.33
N ASP A 16 -40.01 -15.64 -18.00
CA ASP A 16 -38.78 -15.18 -17.31
C ASP A 16 -37.80 -14.43 -18.25
N ARG A 17 -38.19 -13.26 -18.74
CA ARG A 17 -37.24 -12.29 -19.30
C ARG A 17 -37.16 -11.04 -18.45
N ARG A 18 -36.83 -11.22 -17.17
CA ARG A 18 -36.15 -10.14 -16.43
C ARG A 18 -34.73 -10.04 -16.99
N PRO A 19 -34.31 -8.89 -17.55
CA PRO A 19 -32.93 -8.73 -17.98
C PRO A 19 -32.04 -8.96 -16.77
N ARG A 20 -31.14 -9.95 -16.85
CA ARG A 20 -30.00 -10.09 -15.96
C ARG A 20 -29.38 -8.71 -15.83
N GLY A 21 -29.50 -8.10 -14.65
CA GLY A 21 -28.79 -6.87 -14.33
C GLY A 21 -27.33 -7.11 -14.70
N LYS A 22 -26.82 -6.34 -15.67
CA LYS A 22 -25.39 -6.28 -15.93
C LYS A 22 -24.74 -6.07 -14.59
N ARG A 23 -23.97 -7.07 -14.13
CA ARG A 23 -23.05 -6.89 -13.01
C ARG A 23 -22.16 -5.73 -13.43
N GLU A 24 -22.41 -4.58 -12.82
CA GLU A 24 -21.59 -3.40 -12.97
C GLU A 24 -20.14 -3.83 -12.75
N PRO A 25 -19.25 -3.62 -13.73
CA PRO A 25 -17.85 -3.97 -13.55
C PRO A 25 -17.37 -3.22 -12.32
N ALA A 26 -16.74 -3.96 -11.41
CA ALA A 26 -16.06 -3.37 -10.27
C ALA A 26 -15.18 -2.20 -10.78
N PRO A 27 -15.11 -1.08 -10.04
CA PRO A 27 -14.39 0.11 -10.49
C PRO A 27 -12.98 -0.30 -10.96
N ASP A 28 -12.57 0.25 -12.10
CA ASP A 28 -11.30 -0.03 -12.77
C ASP A 28 -10.14 -0.05 -11.76
N VAL A 29 -9.74 -1.26 -11.34
CA VAL A 29 -8.45 -1.50 -10.66
C VAL A 29 -7.35 -1.62 -11.72
N ALA A 30 -7.45 -0.81 -12.77
CA ALA A 30 -6.66 -0.92 -14.00
C ALA A 30 -5.17 -0.60 -13.77
N ASP A 31 -4.86 0.22 -12.76
CA ASP A 31 -3.49 0.65 -12.45
C ASP A 31 -2.86 -0.05 -11.23
N GLY A 32 -3.51 -1.08 -10.68
CA GLY A 32 -3.00 -1.79 -9.51
C GLY A 32 -1.98 -2.88 -9.85
N LEU A 33 -0.89 -2.95 -9.09
CA LEU A 33 0.11 -4.01 -9.13
C LEU A 33 -0.40 -5.27 -8.43
N ARG A 34 -0.16 -6.44 -9.01
CA ARG A 34 -0.83 -7.68 -8.59
C ARG A 34 0.16 -8.74 -8.15
N GLY A 35 0.13 -9.04 -6.85
CA GLY A 35 0.76 -10.24 -6.31
C GLY A 35 -0.20 -11.41 -6.28
N ARG A 36 0.34 -12.61 -6.50
CA ARG A 36 -0.42 -13.85 -6.54
C ARG A 36 0.35 -14.94 -5.82
N ASP A 37 -0.35 -15.84 -5.14
CA ASP A 37 0.27 -17.04 -4.56
C ASP A 37 0.67 -18.04 -5.66
N SER A 38 1.50 -19.03 -5.32
CA SER A 38 1.97 -20.03 -6.29
C SER A 38 0.84 -20.89 -6.88
N GLY A 39 -0.26 -21.08 -6.17
CA GLY A 39 -1.44 -21.82 -6.64
C GLY A 39 -2.43 -20.98 -7.44
N GLY A 40 -2.23 -19.66 -7.51
CA GLY A 40 -3.14 -18.74 -8.19
C GLY A 40 -4.52 -18.62 -7.57
N VAL A 41 -4.64 -18.98 -6.29
CA VAL A 41 -5.87 -19.00 -5.52
C VAL A 41 -6.19 -17.63 -4.94
N VAL A 42 -5.17 -16.88 -4.54
CA VAL A 42 -5.26 -15.55 -3.93
C VAL A 42 -4.54 -14.55 -4.83
N THR A 43 -5.20 -13.46 -5.15
CA THR A 43 -4.60 -12.31 -5.82
C THR A 43 -4.78 -11.08 -4.93
N VAL A 44 -3.68 -10.41 -4.61
CA VAL A 44 -3.66 -9.14 -3.86
C VAL A 44 -3.25 -8.04 -4.83
N THR A 45 -4.03 -6.96 -4.84
CA THR A 45 -3.75 -5.79 -5.66
C THR A 45 -3.34 -4.62 -4.78
N VAL A 46 -2.22 -3.98 -5.11
CA VAL A 46 -1.67 -2.83 -4.42
C VAL A 46 -1.47 -1.66 -5.38
N ASP A 47 -1.37 -0.45 -4.87
CA ASP A 47 -0.93 0.71 -5.66
C ASP A 47 0.60 0.81 -5.73
N ASP A 48 1.10 1.89 -6.33
CA ASP A 48 2.54 2.16 -6.45
C ASP A 48 3.22 2.41 -5.10
N SER A 49 2.46 2.81 -4.08
CA SER A 49 2.93 2.99 -2.70
C SER A 49 2.87 1.71 -1.89
N ALA A 50 2.52 0.58 -2.51
CA ALA A 50 2.25 -0.71 -1.86
C ALA A 50 1.05 -0.70 -0.90
N ASP A 51 0.12 0.24 -1.04
CA ASP A 51 -1.12 0.26 -0.27
C ASP A 51 -2.14 -0.72 -0.87
N VAL A 52 -2.80 -1.48 0.00
CA VAL A 52 -3.62 -2.62 -0.41
C VAL A 52 -4.99 -2.15 -0.89
N LEU A 53 -5.22 -2.30 -2.20
CA LEU A 53 -6.45 -1.89 -2.87
C LEU A 53 -7.52 -2.98 -2.79
N ALA A 54 -7.16 -4.23 -3.09
CA ALA A 54 -8.11 -5.34 -3.15
C ALA A 54 -7.46 -6.69 -2.83
N VAL A 55 -8.28 -7.62 -2.33
CA VAL A 55 -7.97 -9.05 -2.19
C VAL A 55 -9.04 -9.82 -2.95
N ALA A 56 -8.63 -10.76 -3.79
CA ALA A 56 -9.53 -11.60 -4.56
C ALA A 56 -9.14 -13.07 -4.40
N LEU A 57 -10.15 -13.91 -4.16
CA LEU A 57 -10.03 -15.36 -4.12
C LEU A 57 -10.61 -15.97 -5.40
N ALA A 58 -10.01 -17.05 -5.87
CA ALA A 58 -10.57 -17.81 -6.98
C ALA A 58 -11.96 -18.35 -6.63
N ALA A 59 -12.88 -18.39 -7.59
CA ALA A 59 -14.28 -18.79 -7.37
C ALA A 59 -14.45 -20.19 -6.75
N ARG A 60 -13.45 -21.06 -6.89
CA ARG A 60 -13.42 -22.42 -6.32
C ARG A 60 -12.22 -22.64 -5.41
N TRP A 61 -11.75 -21.59 -4.72
CA TRP A 61 -10.56 -21.66 -3.86
C TRP A 61 -10.61 -22.81 -2.84
N LYS A 62 -11.79 -23.10 -2.27
CA LYS A 62 -11.99 -24.20 -1.29
C LYS A 62 -11.67 -25.60 -1.85
N GLN A 63 -11.64 -25.76 -3.17
CA GLN A 63 -11.27 -27.02 -3.84
C GLN A 63 -9.77 -27.10 -4.11
N ALA A 64 -9.10 -25.95 -4.17
CA ALA A 64 -7.68 -25.84 -4.50
C ALA A 64 -6.78 -25.74 -3.26
N VAL A 65 -7.30 -25.15 -2.17
CA VAL A 65 -6.54 -24.85 -0.95
C VAL A 65 -7.38 -25.22 0.28
N ASP A 66 -6.74 -25.89 1.25
CA ASP A 66 -7.33 -26.13 2.57
C ASP A 66 -7.53 -24.78 3.28
N PRO A 67 -8.70 -24.50 3.89
CA PRO A 67 -8.90 -23.30 4.71
C PRO A 67 -7.77 -23.00 5.72
N ARG A 68 -7.09 -24.02 6.24
CA ARG A 68 -5.94 -23.88 7.15
C ARG A 68 -4.71 -23.27 6.48
N SER A 69 -4.54 -23.45 5.17
CA SER A 69 -3.43 -22.88 4.39
C SER A 69 -3.82 -21.60 3.63
N LEU A 70 -5.04 -21.10 3.78
CA LEU A 70 -5.46 -19.83 3.18
C LEU A 70 -4.58 -18.67 3.67
N GLY A 71 -4.25 -18.65 4.96
CA GLY A 71 -3.39 -17.63 5.55
C GLY A 71 -2.01 -17.53 4.87
N SER A 72 -1.35 -18.65 4.63
CA SER A 72 -0.04 -18.67 3.97
C SER A 72 -0.13 -18.25 2.50
N ALA A 73 -1.20 -18.63 1.79
CA ALA A 73 -1.45 -18.18 0.42
C ALA A 73 -1.64 -16.66 0.35
N VAL A 74 -2.38 -16.08 1.30
CA VAL A 74 -2.54 -14.62 1.39
C VAL A 74 -1.20 -13.93 1.69
N THR A 75 -0.42 -14.43 2.65
CA THR A 75 0.91 -13.90 2.97
C THR A 75 1.83 -13.92 1.75
N ALA A 76 1.82 -15.01 0.97
CA ALA A 76 2.60 -15.09 -0.26
C ALA A 76 2.15 -14.06 -1.30
N ALA A 77 0.84 -13.94 -1.53
CA ALA A 77 0.28 -13.03 -2.51
C ALA A 77 0.55 -11.56 -2.15
N VAL A 78 0.38 -11.15 -0.89
CA VAL A 78 0.65 -9.76 -0.47
C VAL A 78 2.13 -9.42 -0.57
N ASN A 79 3.03 -10.31 -0.14
CA ASN A 79 4.47 -10.05 -0.23
C ASN A 79 4.94 -9.99 -1.69
N ALA A 80 4.36 -10.80 -2.59
CA ALA A 80 4.59 -10.69 -4.02
C ALA A 80 4.13 -9.34 -4.58
N ALA A 81 2.98 -8.83 -4.15
CA ALA A 81 2.46 -7.52 -4.58
C ALA A 81 3.38 -6.38 -4.09
N THR A 82 3.80 -6.43 -2.82
CA THR A 82 4.72 -5.44 -2.23
C THR A 82 6.07 -5.44 -2.93
N MET A 83 6.62 -6.60 -3.30
CA MET A 83 7.87 -6.67 -4.06
C MET A 83 7.75 -6.04 -5.45
N GLN A 84 6.60 -6.19 -6.12
CA GLN A 84 6.35 -5.53 -7.40
C GLN A 84 6.27 -4.01 -7.26
N ALA A 85 5.59 -3.52 -6.21
CA ALA A 85 5.54 -2.09 -5.91
C ALA A 85 6.94 -1.53 -5.65
N LEU A 86 7.77 -2.24 -4.87
CA LEU A 86 9.15 -1.84 -4.63
C LEU A 86 9.98 -1.82 -5.91
N ALA A 87 9.87 -2.84 -6.77
CA ALA A 87 10.58 -2.89 -8.04
C ALA A 87 10.20 -1.69 -8.94
N LYS A 88 8.91 -1.35 -9.02
CA LYS A 88 8.43 -0.20 -9.78
C LYS A 88 8.92 1.14 -9.22
N GLN A 89 9.02 1.27 -7.89
CA GLN A 89 9.57 2.49 -7.26
C GLN A 89 11.06 2.69 -7.59
N VAL A 90 11.85 1.61 -7.65
CA VAL A 90 13.27 1.67 -8.02
C VAL A 90 13.46 2.04 -9.49
N GLU A 91 12.54 1.62 -10.36
CA GLU A 91 12.59 1.93 -11.80
C GLU A 91 12.10 3.35 -12.14
N ARG A 92 11.41 4.03 -11.22
CA ARG A 92 11.00 5.43 -11.43
C ARG A 92 12.24 6.34 -11.38
N PRO A 93 12.54 7.08 -12.47
CA PRO A 93 13.50 8.17 -12.38
C PRO A 93 13.02 9.17 -11.32
N VAL A 94 13.92 9.64 -10.48
CA VAL A 94 13.67 10.74 -9.52
C VAL A 94 13.38 12.00 -10.33
N ALA A 95 12.13 12.14 -10.78
CA ALA A 95 11.60 13.28 -11.48
C ALA A 95 10.38 13.79 -10.70
N ASP A 96 10.60 14.11 -9.43
CA ASP A 96 9.75 15.01 -8.69
C ASP A 96 10.66 15.88 -7.82
N GLU A 97 10.80 17.12 -8.28
CA GLU A 97 11.33 18.21 -7.50
C GLU A 97 10.45 18.31 -6.24
N PRO A 98 11.00 18.19 -5.02
CA PRO A 98 10.18 18.23 -3.82
C PRO A 98 9.38 19.54 -3.78
N PRO A 99 8.13 19.53 -3.28
CA PRO A 99 7.36 20.75 -3.14
C PRO A 99 8.19 21.75 -2.36
N VAL A 100 8.47 22.88 -3.00
CA VAL A 100 9.28 23.96 -2.44
C VAL A 100 8.60 24.38 -1.14
N SER A 101 9.14 23.92 -0.02
CA SER A 101 8.75 24.44 1.29
C SER A 101 8.97 25.95 1.25
N PRO A 102 8.07 26.77 1.83
CA PRO A 102 8.22 28.22 1.79
C PRO A 102 9.59 28.56 2.35
N VAL A 103 10.48 28.99 1.46
CA VAL A 103 11.86 29.34 1.78
C VAL A 103 11.78 30.40 2.87
N PRO A 104 12.43 30.20 4.04
CA PRO A 104 12.56 31.27 5.02
C PRO A 104 13.14 32.49 4.30
N ARG A 105 12.41 33.61 4.29
CA ARG A 105 12.91 34.84 3.67
C ARG A 105 14.19 35.22 4.41
N HIS A 106 15.33 35.11 3.72
CA HIS A 106 16.62 35.49 4.27
C HIS A 106 16.76 37.01 4.10
N ASP A 107 17.02 37.72 5.19
CA ASP A 107 17.20 39.19 5.22
C ASP A 107 18.50 39.67 4.51
N GLY A 108 19.10 38.86 3.63
CA GLY A 108 20.33 39.19 2.89
C GLY A 108 21.60 39.23 3.74
N SER A 109 21.50 38.98 5.05
CA SER A 109 22.63 39.00 5.98
C SER A 109 23.58 37.82 5.76
N ARG A 110 24.88 38.14 5.78
CA ARG A 110 25.98 37.16 5.73
C ARG A 110 25.86 36.18 6.89
N ILE A 111 26.05 34.90 6.61
CA ILE A 111 26.17 33.89 7.66
C ILE A 111 27.50 34.10 8.36
N THR A 112 27.44 34.32 9.66
CA THR A 112 28.63 34.30 10.51
C THR A 112 29.10 32.85 10.73
N PRO A 113 30.40 32.62 11.01
CA PRO A 113 30.88 31.28 11.37
C PRO A 113 30.11 30.66 12.55
N ALA A 114 29.68 31.48 13.51
CA ALA A 114 28.88 31.03 14.66
C ALA A 114 27.47 30.56 14.25
N GLU A 115 26.83 31.24 13.30
CA GLU A 115 25.53 30.82 12.75
C GLU A 115 25.65 29.53 11.93
N ALA A 116 26.73 29.39 11.15
CA ALA A 116 27.01 28.16 10.40
C ALA A 116 27.18 26.97 11.36
N THR A 117 27.97 27.12 12.42
CA THR A 117 28.13 26.08 13.44
C THR A 117 26.81 25.75 14.12
N ARG A 118 26.02 26.77 14.51
CA ARG A 118 24.71 26.58 15.14
C ARG A 118 23.74 25.81 14.23
N LEU A 119 23.73 26.11 12.93
CA LEU A 119 22.89 25.42 11.95
C LEU A 119 23.31 23.95 11.81
N MET A 120 24.61 23.67 11.70
CA MET A 120 25.12 22.30 11.61
C MET A 120 24.86 21.47 12.88
N ASP A 121 24.95 22.10 14.06
CA ASP A 121 24.61 21.46 15.33
C ASP A 121 23.12 21.11 15.41
N ALA A 122 22.25 22.04 14.96
CA ALA A 122 20.80 21.82 14.90
C ALA A 122 20.43 20.68 13.93
N VAL A 123 21.02 20.66 12.74
CA VAL A 123 20.85 19.58 11.75
C VAL A 123 21.30 18.24 12.32
N THR A 124 22.47 18.20 12.97
CA THR A 124 23.00 16.97 13.59
C THR A 124 22.08 16.47 14.70
N ALA A 125 21.60 17.37 15.57
CA ALA A 125 20.68 17.02 16.65
C ALA A 125 19.35 16.48 16.13
N ASP A 126 18.80 17.07 15.06
CA ASP A 126 17.55 16.62 14.44
C ASP A 126 17.72 15.30 13.71
N LEU A 127 18.86 15.08 13.02
CA LEU A 127 19.17 13.79 12.40
C LEU A 127 19.30 12.69 13.45
N GLU A 128 19.96 12.95 14.58
CA GLU A 128 20.07 12.00 15.68
C GLU A 128 18.71 11.72 16.35
N ARG A 129 17.82 12.72 16.46
CA ARG A 129 16.45 12.51 16.93
C ARG A 129 15.68 11.62 15.96
N PHE A 130 15.76 11.90 14.65
CA PHE A 130 15.12 11.09 13.62
C PHE A 130 15.64 9.64 13.62
N LYS A 131 16.97 9.43 13.69
CA LYS A 131 17.57 8.10 13.80
C LYS A 131 17.03 7.32 15.00
N ARG A 132 16.91 7.96 16.18
CA ARG A 132 16.33 7.32 17.37
C ARG A 132 14.86 6.95 17.17
N GLN A 133 14.07 7.84 16.59
CA GLN A 133 12.66 7.60 16.29
C GLN A 133 12.47 6.45 15.30
N VAL A 134 13.31 6.39 14.26
CA VAL A 134 13.33 5.29 13.30
C VAL A 134 13.74 3.98 14.00
N ALA A 135 14.81 3.98 14.79
CA ALA A 135 15.30 2.78 15.48
C ALA A 135 14.27 2.20 16.47
N GLU A 136 13.49 3.04 17.15
CA GLU A 136 12.46 2.55 18.08
C GLU A 136 11.28 1.87 17.35
N VAL A 137 10.97 2.30 16.13
CA VAL A 137 9.80 1.83 15.37
C VAL A 137 10.14 0.67 14.43
N VAL A 138 11.36 0.62 13.88
CA VAL A 138 11.77 -0.31 12.81
C VAL A 138 11.80 -1.78 13.25
N ASP A 139 12.00 -2.08 14.53
CA ASP A 139 12.11 -3.46 15.01
C ASP A 139 10.82 -4.01 15.64
N ARG A 140 9.80 -3.17 15.87
CA ARG A 140 8.53 -3.64 16.45
C ARG A 140 7.67 -4.32 15.38
N SER A 141 7.24 -5.55 15.68
CA SER A 141 6.15 -6.17 14.94
C SER A 141 4.83 -5.50 15.31
N VAL A 142 3.98 -5.29 14.31
CA VAL A 142 2.62 -4.80 14.49
C VAL A 142 1.64 -5.93 14.24
N THR A 143 0.52 -5.91 14.95
CA THR A 143 -0.53 -6.91 14.84
C THR A 143 -1.86 -6.23 14.53
N ALA A 144 -2.69 -6.82 13.68
CA ALA A 144 -4.03 -6.34 13.38
C ALA A 144 -5.01 -7.51 13.32
N GLY A 145 -6.29 -7.24 13.56
CA GLY A 145 -7.36 -8.22 13.44
C GLY A 145 -8.57 -7.61 12.74
N SER A 146 -9.37 -8.45 12.07
CA SER A 146 -10.63 -8.04 11.46
C SER A 146 -11.66 -7.74 12.54
N ARG A 147 -12.69 -6.93 12.20
CA ARG A 147 -13.80 -6.66 13.13
C ARG A 147 -14.59 -7.90 13.50
N GLY A 148 -14.69 -8.87 12.58
CA GLY A 148 -15.33 -10.17 12.82
C GLY A 148 -14.52 -11.06 13.77
N GLY A 149 -13.23 -10.77 13.97
CA GLY A 149 -12.35 -11.54 14.83
C GLY A 149 -11.85 -12.85 14.21
N HIS A 150 -12.16 -13.12 12.95
CA HIS A 150 -11.82 -14.36 12.25
C HIS A 150 -10.46 -14.30 11.54
N VAL A 151 -9.97 -13.09 11.25
CA VAL A 151 -8.67 -12.88 10.61
C VAL A 151 -7.78 -12.08 11.55
N ARG A 152 -6.54 -12.53 11.71
CA ARG A 152 -5.48 -11.79 12.39
C ARG A 152 -4.23 -11.81 11.52
N GLY A 153 -3.44 -10.76 11.60
CA GLY A 153 -2.17 -10.71 10.91
C GLY A 153 -1.08 -10.02 11.72
N THR A 154 0.16 -10.26 11.29
CA THR A 154 1.35 -9.62 11.83
C THR A 154 2.23 -9.10 10.70
N ALA A 155 2.83 -7.94 10.90
CA ALA A 155 3.71 -7.31 9.93
C ALA A 155 4.91 -6.65 10.62
N GLN A 156 6.00 -6.50 9.89
CA GLN A 156 7.21 -5.81 10.32
C GLN A 156 7.86 -5.13 9.11
N ARG A 157 8.25 -3.86 9.24
CA ARG A 157 8.92 -3.09 8.17
C ARG A 157 8.19 -3.14 6.82
N GLY A 158 6.86 -3.00 6.85
CA GLY A 158 6.02 -3.06 5.66
C GLY A 158 5.86 -4.46 5.02
N GLN A 159 6.49 -5.50 5.58
CA GLN A 159 6.32 -6.89 5.15
C GLN A 159 5.33 -7.62 6.05
N VAL A 160 4.45 -8.42 5.43
CA VAL A 160 3.52 -9.28 6.19
C VAL A 160 4.24 -10.57 6.54
N LEU A 161 4.29 -10.87 7.85
CA LEU A 161 4.98 -12.06 8.37
C LEU A 161 4.03 -13.26 8.43
N ASP A 162 2.82 -13.04 8.93
CA ASP A 162 1.82 -14.09 9.10
C ASP A 162 0.40 -13.54 8.99
N ILE A 163 -0.49 -14.36 8.44
CA ILE A 163 -1.93 -14.15 8.41
C ILE A 163 -2.58 -15.43 8.93
N ALA A 164 -3.23 -15.33 10.08
CA ALA A 164 -4.03 -16.38 10.66
C ALA A 164 -5.50 -16.17 10.31
N VAL A 165 -6.12 -17.18 9.70
CA VAL A 165 -7.55 -17.21 9.40
C VAL A 165 -8.18 -18.34 10.20
N ASP A 166 -9.29 -18.07 10.89
CA ASP A 166 -10.08 -19.12 11.53
C ASP A 166 -10.57 -20.12 10.47
N PRO A 167 -10.07 -21.38 10.50
CA PRO A 167 -10.38 -22.35 9.45
C PRO A 167 -11.83 -22.83 9.51
N THR A 168 -12.47 -22.80 10.67
CA THR A 168 -13.87 -23.22 10.83
C THR A 168 -14.82 -22.22 10.20
N TRP A 169 -14.55 -20.93 10.42
CA TRP A 169 -15.25 -19.84 9.76
C TRP A 169 -14.96 -19.80 8.27
N ALA A 170 -13.69 -19.88 7.84
CA ALA A 170 -13.33 -19.83 6.42
C ALA A 170 -13.98 -20.96 5.59
N HIS A 171 -14.27 -22.09 6.23
CA HIS A 171 -14.97 -23.19 5.59
C HIS A 171 -16.43 -22.83 5.22
N THR A 172 -17.13 -22.06 6.04
CA THR A 172 -18.56 -21.73 5.86
C THR A 172 -18.79 -20.33 5.29
N ALA A 173 -17.86 -19.41 5.49
CA ALA A 173 -17.95 -18.02 5.05
C ALA A 173 -18.10 -17.89 3.53
N ARG A 174 -18.80 -16.82 3.11
CA ARG A 174 -18.87 -16.42 1.70
C ARG A 174 -17.53 -15.87 1.27
N THR A 175 -17.22 -16.02 -0.02
CA THR A 175 -15.95 -15.55 -0.58
C THR A 175 -15.77 -14.04 -0.41
N SER A 176 -16.84 -13.26 -0.58
CA SER A 176 -16.80 -11.81 -0.37
C SER A 176 -16.52 -11.39 1.07
N GLU A 177 -16.97 -12.18 2.06
CA GLU A 177 -16.72 -11.90 3.47
C GLU A 177 -15.24 -12.15 3.81
N LEU A 178 -14.69 -13.26 3.29
CA LEU A 178 -13.26 -13.56 3.39
C LEU A 178 -12.40 -12.45 2.77
N GLU A 179 -12.70 -12.07 1.52
CA GLU A 179 -11.99 -11.00 0.82
C GLU A 179 -12.03 -9.68 1.59
N GLN A 180 -13.18 -9.34 2.16
CA GLN A 180 -13.36 -8.11 2.93
C GLN A 180 -12.55 -8.11 4.24
N GLU A 181 -12.60 -9.19 5.02
CA GLU A 181 -11.85 -9.28 6.28
C GLU A 181 -10.34 -9.35 6.06
N LEU A 182 -9.89 -10.06 5.01
CA LEU A 182 -8.49 -10.08 4.62
C LEU A 182 -8.02 -8.69 4.20
N LEU A 183 -8.81 -7.99 3.37
CA LEU A 183 -8.51 -6.62 2.96
C LEU A 183 -8.42 -5.66 4.16
N GLU A 184 -9.34 -5.77 5.11
CA GLU A 184 -9.33 -4.97 6.34
C GLU A 184 -8.02 -5.17 7.12
N VAL A 185 -7.64 -6.42 7.38
CA VAL A 185 -6.42 -6.74 8.14
C VAL A 185 -5.18 -6.26 7.40
N LEU A 186 -5.08 -6.50 6.09
CA LEU A 186 -3.91 -6.10 5.31
C LEU A 186 -3.74 -4.57 5.28
N ARG A 187 -4.83 -3.81 5.13
CA ARG A 187 -4.79 -2.33 5.21
C ARG A 187 -4.35 -1.84 6.60
N ALA A 188 -4.88 -2.45 7.66
CA ALA A 188 -4.52 -2.10 9.02
C ALA A 188 -3.04 -2.41 9.33
N LEU A 189 -2.53 -3.53 8.83
CA LEU A 189 -1.10 -3.87 8.93
C LEU A 189 -0.23 -2.89 8.17
N ARG A 190 -0.62 -2.52 6.93
CA ARG A 190 0.13 -1.55 6.11
C ARG A 190 0.24 -0.20 6.81
N ALA A 191 -0.89 0.35 7.24
CA ALA A 191 -0.94 1.65 7.92
C ALA A 191 -0.08 1.70 9.20
N ARG A 192 0.04 0.58 9.92
CA ARG A 192 0.79 0.50 11.18
C ARG A 192 2.26 0.15 11.00
N SER A 193 2.62 -0.59 9.94
CA SER A 193 3.98 -1.10 9.69
C SER A 193 4.82 -0.18 8.81
N ALA A 194 4.19 0.73 8.05
CA ALA A 194 4.85 1.75 7.26
C ALA A 194 4.15 3.10 7.48
N PRO A 195 4.43 3.79 8.61
CA PRO A 195 3.91 5.14 8.81
C PRO A 195 4.38 6.03 7.66
N ALA A 196 3.45 6.66 6.94
CA ALA A 196 3.76 7.57 5.85
C ALA A 196 4.77 8.66 6.26
N ASP A 197 4.71 9.08 7.53
CA ASP A 197 5.60 10.07 8.13
C ASP A 197 7.08 9.64 8.16
N LEU A 198 7.38 8.33 8.20
CA LEU A 198 8.77 7.83 8.15
C LEU A 198 9.31 7.76 6.72
N ALA A 199 8.43 7.61 5.72
CA ALA A 199 8.81 7.55 4.31
C ALA A 199 9.17 8.93 3.73
N GLN A 200 8.66 10.02 4.31
CA GLN A 200 8.91 11.39 3.85
C GLN A 200 10.21 12.01 4.41
N GLY A 201 10.94 11.29 5.25
CA GLY A 201 12.22 11.72 5.81
C GLY A 201 12.09 12.73 6.97
N PRO A 202 13.21 13.21 7.53
CA PRO A 202 13.19 14.14 8.65
C PRO A 202 12.69 15.52 8.20
N HIS A 203 11.47 15.89 8.56
CA HIS A 203 10.95 17.24 8.39
C HIS A 203 11.45 18.14 9.54
N SER A 204 12.63 18.73 9.38
CA SER A 204 13.15 19.76 10.28
C SER A 204 13.34 21.09 9.54
N PRO A 205 13.00 22.24 10.16
CA PRO A 205 13.30 23.55 9.61
C PRO A 205 14.80 23.78 9.40
N ALA A 206 15.68 23.17 10.19
CA ALA A 206 17.14 23.29 10.03
C ALA A 206 17.64 22.51 8.80
N ILE A 207 17.05 21.34 8.54
CA ILE A 207 17.33 20.53 7.34
C ILE A 207 16.77 21.23 6.09
N ALA A 208 15.57 21.82 6.18
CA ALA A 208 14.99 22.62 5.11
C ALA A 208 15.85 23.86 4.80
N GLU A 209 16.37 24.54 5.83
CA GLU A 209 17.28 25.68 5.67
C GLU A 209 18.61 25.27 5.02
N LEU A 210 19.21 24.15 5.42
CA LEU A 210 20.41 23.61 4.79
C LEU A 210 20.16 23.23 3.31
N MET A 211 19.07 22.52 3.03
CA MET A 211 18.71 22.13 1.66
C MET A 211 18.44 23.36 0.78
N ALA A 212 17.79 24.39 1.30
CA ALA A 212 17.57 25.65 0.58
C ALA A 212 18.90 26.36 0.26
N LEU A 213 19.85 26.39 1.19
CA LEU A 213 21.18 26.96 0.98
C LEU A 213 21.99 26.17 -0.06
N VAL A 214 21.91 24.84 -0.06
CA VAL A 214 22.61 23.99 -1.03
C VAL A 214 21.98 24.05 -2.42
N SER A 215 20.65 24.17 -2.50
CA SER A 215 19.90 24.23 -3.76
C SER A 215 20.00 25.59 -4.47
N ASP A 216 20.40 26.65 -3.75
CA ASP A 216 20.74 27.95 -4.31
C ASP A 216 22.22 28.32 -4.06
N PRO A 217 23.13 27.87 -4.94
CA PRO A 217 24.56 28.14 -4.84
C PRO A 217 24.88 29.64 -4.79
N ASN A 218 24.09 30.48 -5.46
CA ASN A 218 24.34 31.92 -5.49
C ASN A 218 23.98 32.57 -4.16
N THR A 219 22.88 32.16 -3.53
CA THR A 219 22.52 32.61 -2.18
C THR A 219 23.54 32.15 -1.16
N LEU A 220 24.03 30.92 -1.23
CA LEU A 220 25.11 30.44 -0.36
C LEU A 220 26.39 31.26 -0.55
N LEU A 221 26.82 31.48 -1.80
CA LEU A 221 28.02 32.25 -2.10
C LEU A 221 27.91 33.72 -1.65
N ARG A 222 26.74 34.36 -1.77
CA ARG A 222 26.49 35.71 -1.21
C ARG A 222 26.55 35.72 0.32
N ARG A 223 25.96 34.72 0.98
CA ARG A 223 25.95 34.64 2.46
C ARG A 223 27.32 34.33 3.06
N VAL A 224 28.17 33.59 2.34
CA VAL A 224 29.56 33.29 2.74
C VAL A 224 30.52 34.44 2.34
N GLY A 225 30.05 35.42 1.58
CA GLY A 225 30.82 36.61 1.18
C GLY A 225 31.74 36.39 -0.03
N LEU A 226 31.47 35.36 -0.84
CA LEU A 226 32.18 35.04 -2.08
C LEU A 226 31.54 35.69 -3.33
N LEU A 227 30.30 36.17 -3.20
CA LEU A 227 29.63 37.04 -4.17
C LEU A 227 29.17 38.34 -3.46
N PRO A 228 29.16 39.48 -4.16
CA PRO A 228 28.68 40.76 -3.62
C PRO A 228 27.17 40.76 -3.33
#